data_AF-A0A2E5EZ92-F1
#
_entry.id   AF-A0A2E5EZ92-F1
#
_cell.length_a   1.000
_cell.length_b   1.000
_cell.length_c   1.000
_cell.angle_alpha   90.00
_cell.angle_beta   90.00
_cell.angle_gamma   90.00
#
_symmetry.space_group_name_H-M   'P 1'
#
loop_
_entity.id
_entity.type
_entity.pdbx_description
1 polymer ?
#
loop_
_entity_poly.entity_id
_entity_poly.type
_entity_poly.pdbx_seq_one_letter_code
_entity_poly.pdbx_strand_id
1 'polypeptide(L)'
;MEIYWEYTRKGQKLVLFWDDQHEMIGGIRETKRGFDAFAKTFTMTPERAQKGIPSMEEAKEFVEYFRPWELFVGPITESVEAQVRDPA
;
A
#
# COMPACT_ATOMS: atom_id res chain seq x y z
N MET A 1 -9.51 -13.21 3.84
CA MET A 1 -8.30 -12.42 3.53
C MET A 1 -8.79 -11.10 3.03
N GLU A 2 -8.19 -10.00 3.45
CA GLU A 2 -8.62 -8.65 3.08
C GLU A 2 -7.39 -7.83 2.73
N ILE A 3 -7.49 -7.03 1.68
CA ILE A 3 -6.46 -6.06 1.31
C ILE A 3 -7.13 -4.71 1.27
N TYR A 4 -6.76 -3.82 2.17
CA TYR A 4 -7.42 -2.54 2.31
C TYR A 4 -6.43 -1.41 2.58
N TRP A 5 -6.85 -0.22 2.16
CA TRP A 5 -6.19 1.01 2.57
C TRP A 5 -6.71 1.44 3.94
N GLU A 6 -5.80 1.89 4.80
CA GLU A 6 -6.13 2.48 6.10
C GLU A 6 -5.54 3.88 6.20
N TYR A 7 -6.31 4.83 6.74
CA TYR A 7 -5.82 6.18 6.99
C TYR A 7 -4.69 6.20 8.03
N THR A 8 -3.74 7.10 7.82
CA THR A 8 -2.68 7.40 8.76
C THR A 8 -2.63 8.92 8.99
N ARG A 9 -1.86 9.35 9.99
CA ARG A 9 -1.71 10.77 10.31
C ARG A 9 -1.26 11.66 9.14
N LYS A 10 -0.57 11.10 8.14
CA LYS A 10 -0.03 11.85 6.98
C LYS A 10 -0.15 11.06 5.68
N GLY A 11 -1.24 10.32 5.47
CA GLY A 11 -1.42 9.55 4.24
C GLY A 11 -2.19 8.26 4.47
N GLN A 12 -1.88 7.21 3.74
CA GLN A 12 -2.59 5.93 3.80
C GLN A 12 -1.60 4.77 3.77
N LYS A 13 -1.91 3.68 4.47
CA LYS A 13 -1.13 2.44 4.44
C LYS A 13 -1.94 1.32 3.80
N LEU A 14 -1.28 0.48 3.02
CA LEU A 14 -1.91 -0.71 2.47
C LEU A 14 -1.69 -1.85 3.47
N VAL A 15 -2.79 -2.46 3.92
CA VAL A 15 -2.79 -3.53 4.90
C VAL A 15 -3.27 -4.81 4.22
N LEU A 16 -2.57 -5.90 4.51
CA LEU A 16 -3.02 -7.26 4.22
C LEU A 16 -3.46 -7.89 5.55
N PHE A 17 -4.67 -8.43 5.57
CA PHE A 17 -5.20 -9.24 6.65
C PHE A 17 -5.41 -10.68 6.18
N TRP A 18 -4.70 -11.62 6.78
CA TRP A 18 -4.78 -13.05 6.47
C TRP A 18 -4.46 -13.87 7.71
N ASP A 19 -5.20 -14.95 7.96
CA ASP A 19 -4.92 -15.88 9.08
C ASP A 19 -4.73 -15.16 10.44
N ASP A 20 -5.61 -14.20 10.75
CA ASP A 20 -5.53 -13.32 11.93
C ASP A 20 -4.26 -12.44 12.04
N GLN A 21 -3.42 -12.42 11.00
CA GLN A 21 -2.25 -11.53 10.86
C GLN A 21 -2.63 -10.25 10.12
N HIS A 22 -2.14 -9.12 10.63
CA HIS A 22 -2.23 -7.81 9.98
C HIS A 22 -0.82 -7.34 9.59
N GLU A 23 -0.58 -7.11 8.30
CA GLU A 23 0.73 -6.65 7.81
C GLU A 23 0.61 -5.42 6.95
N MET A 24 1.48 -4.46 7.19
CA MET A 24 1.63 -3.29 6.33
C MET A 24 2.46 -3.69 5.11
N ILE A 25 1.80 -3.84 3.96
CA ILE A 25 2.41 -4.28 2.71
C ILE A 25 2.70 -3.13 1.74
N GLY A 26 2.33 -1.91 2.09
CA GLY A 26 2.65 -0.70 1.33
C GLY A 26 2.26 0.55 2.08
N GLY A 27 2.65 1.70 1.56
CA GLY A 27 2.30 2.96 2.18
C GLY A 27 2.47 4.15 1.26
N ILE A 28 1.65 5.16 1.53
CA ILE A 28 1.67 6.44 0.86
C ILE A 28 1.69 7.53 1.92
N ARG A 29 2.58 8.48 1.74
CA ARG A 29 2.79 9.58 2.66
C ARG A 29 2.69 10.91 1.93
N GLU A 30 1.88 11.80 2.46
CA GLU A 30 1.79 13.18 2.00
C GLU A 30 3.04 13.97 2.43
N THR A 31 3.56 14.73 1.48
CA THR A 31 4.72 15.60 1.63
C THR A 31 4.41 16.98 1.04
N LYS A 32 5.27 17.97 1.33
CA LYS A 32 5.15 19.31 0.76
C LYS A 32 5.28 19.35 -0.77
N ARG A 33 5.72 18.27 -1.42
CA ARG A 33 5.99 18.19 -2.86
C ARG A 33 5.09 17.17 -3.58
N GLY A 34 4.04 16.69 -2.92
CA GLY A 34 3.17 15.60 -3.41
C GLY A 34 3.18 14.40 -2.49
N PHE A 35 3.02 13.21 -3.02
CA PHE A 35 2.90 11.95 -2.29
C PHE A 35 4.12 11.06 -2.53
N ASP A 36 4.66 10.50 -1.46
CA ASP A 36 5.69 9.47 -1.51
C ASP A 36 5.01 8.11 -1.32
N ALA A 37 5.13 7.21 -2.29
CA ALA A 37 4.55 5.88 -2.26
C ALA A 37 5.62 4.79 -2.22
N PHE A 38 5.33 3.69 -1.52
CA PHE A 38 6.18 2.51 -1.51
C PHE A 38 5.39 1.21 -1.38
N ALA A 39 5.89 0.15 -1.98
CA ALA A 39 5.40 -1.22 -1.82
C ALA A 39 6.44 -2.06 -1.07
N LYS A 40 6.00 -2.87 -0.10
CA LYS A 40 6.90 -3.70 0.74
C LYS A 40 7.49 -4.85 -0.07
N THR A 41 8.73 -5.20 0.25
CA THR A 41 9.51 -6.28 -0.36
C THR A 41 10.35 -6.99 0.69
N PHE A 42 10.81 -8.21 0.39
CA PHE A 42 11.75 -8.95 1.23
C PHE A 42 13.15 -8.29 1.31
N THR A 43 13.52 -7.50 0.31
CA THR A 43 14.79 -6.76 0.24
C THR A 43 14.52 -5.31 -0.17
N MET A 44 15.42 -4.37 0.14
CA MET A 44 15.20 -2.97 -0.23
C MET A 44 15.32 -2.79 -1.75
N THR A 45 14.19 -2.69 -2.44
CA THR A 45 14.14 -2.49 -3.90
C THR A 45 13.78 -1.02 -4.20
N PRO A 46 14.74 -0.18 -4.62
CA PRO A 46 14.51 1.26 -4.82
C PRO A 46 13.45 1.56 -5.88
N GLU A 47 13.23 0.66 -6.86
CA GLU A 47 12.19 0.78 -7.89
C GLU A 47 10.77 0.70 -7.33
N ARG A 48 10.59 0.18 -6.12
CA ARG A 48 9.27 0.07 -5.45
C ARG A 48 8.99 1.22 -4.49
N ALA A 49 9.74 2.32 -4.59
CA ALA A 49 9.49 3.55 -3.87
C ALA A 49 9.60 4.75 -4.83
N GLN A 50 8.52 5.51 -4.95
CA GLN A 50 8.47 6.71 -5.79
C GLN A 50 8.07 7.92 -4.95
N LYS A 51 8.76 9.04 -5.17
CA LYS A 51 8.57 10.28 -4.41
C LYS A 51 7.94 11.35 -5.28
N GLY A 52 7.19 12.25 -4.65
CA GLY A 52 6.61 13.43 -5.32
C GLY A 52 5.56 13.09 -6.39
N ILE A 53 4.81 12.00 -6.19
CA ILE A 53 3.64 11.67 -7.01
C ILE A 53 2.60 12.78 -6.84
N PRO A 54 1.98 13.29 -7.91
CA PRO A 54 1.12 14.47 -7.84
C PRO A 54 -0.23 14.22 -7.14
N SER A 55 -0.70 12.97 -7.07
CA SER A 55 -2.01 12.64 -6.48
C SER A 55 -2.00 11.39 -5.61
N MET A 56 -2.98 11.29 -4.72
CA MET A 56 -3.22 10.13 -3.88
C MET A 56 -3.59 8.90 -4.72
N GLU A 57 -4.37 9.08 -5.78
CA GLU A 57 -4.84 8.01 -6.65
C GLU A 57 -3.69 7.38 -7.43
N GLU A 58 -2.85 8.18 -8.08
CA GLU A 58 -1.66 7.70 -8.78
C GLU A 58 -0.68 6.98 -7.82
N ALA A 59 -0.60 7.46 -6.58
CA ALA A 59 0.23 6.84 -5.56
C ALA A 59 -0.31 5.47 -5.13
N LYS A 60 -1.64 5.28 -5.12
CA LYS A 60 -2.26 3.97 -4.88
C LYS A 60 -2.01 3.03 -6.04
N GLU A 61 -2.27 3.47 -7.26
CA GLU A 61 -2.01 2.70 -8.47
C GLU A 61 -0.56 2.21 -8.53
N PHE A 62 0.40 3.07 -8.18
CA PHE A 62 1.81 2.69 -8.08
C PHE A 62 2.03 1.53 -7.10
N VAL A 63 1.46 1.59 -5.89
CA VAL A 63 1.65 0.53 -4.89
C VAL A 63 0.95 -0.76 -5.34
N GLU A 64 -0.27 -0.65 -5.86
CA GLU A 64 -1.08 -1.79 -6.31
C GLU A 64 -0.48 -2.48 -7.54
N TYR A 65 0.17 -1.73 -8.43
CA TYR A 65 0.90 -2.26 -9.59
C TYR A 65 1.97 -3.29 -9.19
N PHE A 66 2.64 -3.08 -8.05
CA PHE A 66 3.65 -4.01 -7.54
C PHE A 66 3.08 -5.25 -6.85
N ARG A 67 1.76 -5.29 -6.63
CA ARG A 67 1.03 -6.40 -5.99
C ARG A 67 1.78 -6.95 -4.76
N PRO A 68 2.11 -6.11 -3.76
CA PRO A 68 3.00 -6.51 -2.67
C PRO A 68 2.46 -7.64 -1.79
N TRP A 69 1.15 -7.90 -1.81
CA TRP A 69 0.52 -9.04 -1.16
C TRP A 69 1.00 -10.39 -1.73
N GLU A 70 1.42 -10.46 -3.00
CA GLU A 70 1.89 -11.71 -3.62
C GLU A 70 3.10 -12.31 -2.91
N LEU A 71 3.84 -11.48 -2.17
CA LEU A 71 4.98 -11.92 -1.36
C LEU A 71 4.58 -12.70 -0.11
N PHE A 72 3.35 -12.55 0.37
CA PHE A 72 2.86 -13.13 1.61
C PHE A 72 1.90 -14.29 1.34
N VAL A 73 0.98 -14.10 0.39
CA VAL A 73 -0.12 -15.04 0.12
C VAL A 73 -0.08 -15.63 -1.29
N GLY A 74 0.92 -15.26 -2.09
CA GLY A 74 1.03 -15.67 -3.49
C GLY A 74 0.10 -14.89 -4.44
N PRO A 75 0.05 -15.27 -5.73
CA PRO A 75 -0.87 -14.65 -6.68
C PRO A 75 -2.32 -14.95 -6.28
N ILE A 76 -3.13 -13.90 -6.19
CA ILE A 76 -4.55 -13.96 -5.85
C ILE A 76 -5.37 -13.23 -6.91
N THR A 77 -6.64 -13.59 -7.03
CA THR A 77 -7.61 -12.89 -7.89
C THR A 77 -8.38 -11.81 -7.15
N GLU A 78 -8.21 -11.71 -5.82
CA GLU A 78 -8.86 -10.69 -5.00
C GLU A 78 -8.27 -9.31 -5.29
N SER A 79 -9.13 -8.30 -5.33
CA SER A 79 -8.76 -6.91 -5.58
C SER A 79 -8.67 -6.14 -4.27
N VAL A 80 -7.88 -5.06 -4.27
CA VAL A 80 -7.81 -4.14 -3.12
C VAL A 80 -9.18 -3.49 -2.91
N GLU A 81 -9.61 -3.41 -1.64
CA GLU A 81 -10.85 -2.76 -1.28
C GLU A 81 -10.80 -1.26 -1.62
N ALA A 82 -11.84 -0.78 -2.29
CA ALA A 82 -11.95 0.62 -2.69
C ALA A 82 -12.14 1.56 -1.48
N GLN A 83 -12.76 1.08 -0.41
CA GLN A 83 -13.01 1.87 0.79
C GLN A 83 -11.74 1.94 1.66
N VAL A 84 -11.36 3.17 2.02
CA VAL A 84 -10.30 3.41 2.99
C VAL A 84 -10.88 3.31 4.40
N ARG A 85 -10.27 2.50 5.25
CA ARG A 85 -10.68 2.29 6.65
C ARG A 85 -10.03 3.32 7.57
N ASP A 86 -10.73 3.71 8.63
CA ASP A 86 -10.11 4.47 9.73
C ASP A 86 -9.16 3.57 10.52
N PRO A 87 -8.06 4.13 11.09
CA PRO A 87 -7.20 3.37 11.98
C PRO A 87 -7.99 2.93 13.22
N ALA A 88 -7.91 1.63 13.52
CA ALA A 88 -8.53 1.03 14.71
C ALA A 88 -7.90 1.53 16.02
#